data_AF-A0AAD5SC41-F1
#
_entry.id   AF-A0AAD5SC41-F1
#
_cell.length_a   1.000
_cell.length_b   1.000
_cell.length_c   1.000
_cell.angle_alpha   90.00
_cell.angle_beta   90.00
_cell.angle_gamma   90.00
#
_symmetry.space_group_name_H-M   'P 1'
#
loop_
_entity.id
_entity.type
_entity.pdbx_description
1 polymer ?
#
loop_
_entity_poly.entity_id
_entity_poly.type
_entity_poly.pdbx_seq_one_letter_code
_entity_poly.pdbx_strand_id
1 'polypeptide(L)'
;MFSQETAERAWERCKETYKVVDKIKDDVCEGILDQIVDYSRKDPGKYCINTYDIRLSDEGPNDGCGLYKWPVSVPDVKIYLQRDDVVKALHVEKKRSKWEECNTPVLWALSGDGSIPSYKLLPELLQRIQVLLFSGAQDLICNWYGTQAMIDELAWNGAVGMQNTTKFDWYLEDRMIGTYQSARNLSFAIFKNGSHMVPVDEPAAALEMWNRFIEVDGGKSVYADPNTKVAPSGTPANANKETHYYMAGTVLLVLLLMTGITCCVLQCRKHFVQTDEKGARPRVLEEGGRPTSGWQEVSGDDEDLFYAPEDGEEQHALGAVAR
;
A
#
# COMPACT_ATOMS: atom_id res chain seq x y z
N MET A 1 -13.94 16.05 31.24
CA MET A 1 -14.80 15.51 30.17
C MET A 1 -14.67 16.46 29.00
N PHE A 2 -14.00 16.04 27.92
CA PHE A 2 -13.83 16.87 26.73
C PHE A 2 -15.20 17.13 26.09
N SER A 3 -15.43 18.37 25.67
CA SER A 3 -16.68 18.82 25.04
C SER A 3 -16.36 19.55 23.74
N GLN A 4 -17.35 19.66 22.84
CA GLN A 4 -17.27 20.50 21.64
C GLN A 4 -16.79 21.92 21.98
N GLU A 5 -17.31 22.51 23.06
CA GLU A 5 -16.90 23.83 23.56
C GLU A 5 -15.40 23.92 23.94
N THR A 6 -14.78 22.79 24.33
CA THR A 6 -13.34 22.74 24.63
C THR A 6 -12.52 22.81 23.35
N ALA A 7 -12.93 22.06 22.32
CA ALA A 7 -12.29 22.08 21.00
C ALA A 7 -12.45 23.44 20.30
N GLU A 8 -13.65 24.04 20.36
CA GLU A 8 -13.91 25.39 19.82
C GLU A 8 -13.02 26.44 20.51
N ARG A 9 -12.87 26.39 21.84
CA ARG A 9 -11.97 27.28 22.57
C ARG A 9 -10.50 27.07 22.20
N ALA A 10 -10.07 25.83 21.95
CA ALA A 10 -8.70 25.57 21.50
C ALA A 10 -8.45 26.13 20.09
N TRP A 11 -9.43 25.99 19.20
CA TRP A 11 -9.40 26.59 17.87
C TRP A 11 -9.33 28.12 17.91
N GLU A 12 -10.17 28.78 18.73
CA GLU A 12 -10.11 30.23 18.90
C GLU A 12 -8.75 30.72 19.41
N ARG A 13 -8.14 30.00 20.36
CA ARG A 13 -6.79 30.32 20.84
C ARG A 13 -5.74 30.14 19.75
N CYS A 14 -5.79 29.05 18.99
CA CYS A 14 -4.88 28.81 17.87
C CYS A 14 -4.95 29.95 16.83
N LYS A 15 -6.16 30.39 16.46
CA LYS A 15 -6.35 31.52 15.53
C LYS A 15 -5.73 32.81 16.01
N GLU A 16 -5.76 33.07 17.32
CA GLU A 16 -5.13 34.28 17.87
C GLU A 16 -3.61 34.17 17.82
N THR A 17 -3.04 33.01 18.16
CA THR A 17 -1.60 32.78 18.08
C THR A 17 -1.09 32.87 16.63
N TYR A 18 -1.85 32.34 15.67
CA TYR A 18 -1.52 32.36 14.24
C TYR A 18 -1.36 33.77 13.65
N LYS A 19 -2.03 34.79 14.24
CA LYS A 19 -1.85 36.18 13.80
C LYS A 19 -0.45 36.74 14.08
N VAL A 20 0.28 36.13 15.02
CA VAL A 20 1.52 36.66 15.57
C VAL A 20 2.70 35.73 15.28
N VAL A 21 2.47 34.43 15.12
CA VAL A 21 3.51 33.41 15.00
C VAL A 21 3.60 32.89 13.57
N ASP A 22 4.77 33.07 12.96
CA ASP A 22 5.11 32.54 11.63
C ASP A 22 6.10 31.37 11.74
N LYS A 23 5.65 30.26 12.32
CA LYS A 23 6.47 29.06 12.57
C LYS A 23 5.78 27.82 12.04
N ILE A 24 6.56 26.78 11.76
CA ILE A 24 6.07 25.46 11.35
C ILE A 24 5.18 24.83 12.42
N LYS A 25 5.52 25.04 13.70
CA LYS A 25 4.85 24.43 14.85
C LYS A 25 4.41 25.49 15.85
N ASP A 26 3.18 25.36 16.31
CA ASP A 26 2.64 26.10 17.44
C ASP A 26 1.93 25.16 18.41
N ASP A 27 2.39 25.09 19.66
CA ASP A 27 1.90 24.10 20.63
C ASP A 27 0.40 24.26 20.96
N VAL A 28 -0.17 25.46 20.82
CA VAL A 28 -1.61 25.69 21.03
C VAL A 28 -2.41 25.06 19.89
N CYS A 29 -1.96 25.24 18.65
CA CYS A 29 -2.57 24.66 17.46
C CYS A 29 -2.36 23.13 17.39
N GLU A 30 -1.16 22.63 17.68
CA GLU A 30 -0.86 21.19 17.67
C GLU A 30 -1.76 20.40 18.64
N GLY A 31 -2.08 20.99 19.79
CA GLY A 31 -2.95 20.36 20.78
C GLY A 31 -4.40 20.16 20.33
N ILE A 32 -4.83 20.69 19.18
CA ILE A 32 -6.20 20.50 18.67
C ILE A 32 -6.43 19.05 18.26
N LEU A 33 -5.47 18.44 17.56
CA LEU A 33 -5.62 17.05 17.12
C LEU A 33 -5.70 16.10 18.33
N ASP A 34 -4.84 16.30 19.33
CA ASP A 34 -4.85 15.53 20.57
C ASP A 34 -6.23 15.58 21.25
N GLN A 35 -6.86 16.76 21.27
CA GLN A 35 -8.20 16.93 21.84
C GLN A 35 -9.28 16.19 21.05
N ILE A 36 -9.19 16.19 19.72
CA ILE A 36 -10.12 15.44 18.85
C ILE A 36 -9.99 13.94 19.12
N VAL A 37 -8.75 13.45 19.15
CA VAL A 37 -8.43 12.04 19.43
C VAL A 37 -8.91 11.65 20.82
N ASP A 38 -8.65 12.48 21.84
CA ASP A 38 -9.09 12.21 23.21
C ASP A 38 -10.61 12.24 23.37
N TYR A 39 -11.31 13.14 22.66
CA TYR A 39 -12.77 13.16 22.63
C TYR A 39 -13.37 11.90 21.98
N SER A 40 -12.68 11.34 20.97
CA SER A 40 -13.13 10.11 20.30
C SER A 40 -13.07 8.86 21.18
N ARG A 41 -12.42 8.94 22.36
CA ARG A 41 -12.23 7.78 23.25
C ARG A 41 -13.55 7.29 23.84
N LYS A 42 -14.09 6.20 23.30
CA LYS A 42 -15.37 5.59 23.76
C LYS A 42 -15.26 4.88 25.12
N ASP A 43 -14.04 4.46 25.49
CA ASP A 43 -13.68 3.88 26.80
C ASP A 43 -12.31 4.46 27.21
N PRO A 44 -12.15 5.04 28.41
CA PRO A 44 -10.88 5.57 28.89
C PRO A 44 -9.74 4.54 28.74
N GLY A 45 -8.90 4.76 27.73
CA GLY A 45 -7.71 3.95 27.48
C GLY A 45 -7.84 2.76 26.53
N LYS A 46 -8.87 2.64 25.67
CA LYS A 46 -8.94 1.46 24.77
C LYS A 46 -9.26 1.69 23.29
N TYR A 47 -10.11 2.66 22.94
CA TYR A 47 -10.55 2.84 21.56
C TYR A 47 -10.53 4.32 21.21
N CYS A 48 -9.58 4.76 20.38
CA CYS A 48 -9.57 6.09 19.78
C CYS A 48 -9.73 5.98 18.26
N ILE A 49 -10.15 7.06 17.64
CA ILE A 49 -10.13 7.20 16.19
C ILE A 49 -8.69 7.06 15.69
N ASN A 50 -8.50 6.34 14.58
CA ASN A 50 -7.21 6.30 13.91
C ASN A 50 -6.99 7.65 13.20
N THR A 51 -5.90 8.34 13.51
CA THR A 51 -5.61 9.68 12.96
C THR A 51 -5.28 9.66 11.47
N TYR A 52 -4.98 8.50 10.92
CA TYR A 52 -4.67 8.30 9.52
C TYR A 52 -5.87 7.84 8.69
N ASP A 53 -6.89 7.24 9.32
CA ASP A 53 -8.14 6.83 8.66
C ASP A 53 -9.34 6.90 9.62
N ILE A 54 -10.23 7.88 9.44
CA ILE A 54 -11.41 8.09 10.28
C ILE A 54 -12.43 6.95 10.27
N ARG A 55 -12.34 6.04 9.30
CA ARG A 55 -13.20 4.85 9.22
C ARG A 55 -12.74 3.76 10.18
N LEU A 56 -11.48 3.81 10.59
CA LEU A 56 -10.87 2.87 11.50
C LEU A 56 -10.94 3.38 12.94
N SER A 57 -10.97 2.43 13.87
CA SER A 57 -10.83 2.71 15.29
C SER A 57 -9.87 1.69 15.86
N ASP A 58 -8.98 2.18 16.72
CA ASP A 58 -8.03 1.33 17.40
C ASP A 58 -8.77 0.39 18.35
N GLU A 59 -8.30 -0.86 18.43
CA GLU A 59 -8.99 -1.92 19.18
C GLU A 59 -8.38 -2.14 20.58
N GLY A 60 -7.24 -1.50 20.85
CA GLY A 60 -6.55 -1.63 22.12
C GLY A 60 -5.77 -0.39 22.58
N PRO A 61 -5.42 -0.33 23.87
CA PRO A 61 -4.67 0.78 24.49
C PRO A 61 -3.35 1.14 23.80
N ASN A 62 -2.74 0.18 23.12
CA ASN A 62 -1.38 0.25 22.61
C ASN A 62 -1.31 0.53 21.10
N ASP A 63 -2.45 0.67 20.42
CA ASP A 63 -2.49 0.86 18.97
C ASP A 63 -2.10 2.31 18.58
N GLY A 64 -2.10 3.23 19.55
CA GLY A 64 -1.52 4.57 19.42
C GLY A 64 -2.37 5.56 18.62
N CYS A 65 -3.67 5.32 18.51
CA CYS A 65 -4.59 6.05 17.66
C CYS A 65 -4.15 6.02 16.18
N GLY A 66 -3.68 4.86 15.73
CA GLY A 66 -3.10 4.61 14.41
C GLY A 66 -1.57 4.52 14.39
N LEU A 67 -0.86 5.10 15.37
CA LEU A 67 0.62 5.24 15.32
C LEU A 67 1.42 3.93 15.30
N TYR A 68 0.92 2.85 15.91
CA TYR A 68 1.74 1.65 16.12
C TYR A 68 1.27 0.42 15.34
N LYS A 69 0.01 0.41 14.90
CA LYS A 69 -0.61 -0.75 14.24
C LYS A 69 -1.00 -0.48 12.79
N TRP A 70 -1.09 0.78 12.39
CA TRP A 70 -1.48 1.16 11.03
C TRP A 70 -0.26 1.70 10.24
N PRO A 71 -0.12 1.34 8.95
CA PRO A 71 -0.88 0.31 8.26
C PRO A 71 -0.51 -1.11 8.76
N VAL A 72 -1.43 -2.06 8.61
CA VAL A 72 -1.31 -3.43 9.15
C VAL A 72 -0.05 -4.18 8.68
N SER A 73 0.59 -3.72 7.60
CA SER A 73 1.79 -4.33 7.00
C SER A 73 3.11 -3.89 7.63
N VAL A 74 3.17 -2.81 8.41
CA VAL A 74 4.44 -2.30 8.99
C VAL A 74 5.19 -3.35 9.82
N PRO A 75 4.52 -4.13 10.70
CA PRO A 75 5.21 -5.18 11.47
C PRO A 75 5.91 -6.21 10.58
N ASP A 76 5.28 -6.60 9.46
CA ASP A 76 5.85 -7.58 8.52
C ASP A 76 7.04 -6.99 7.76
N VAL A 77 6.96 -5.71 7.35
CA VAL A 77 8.08 -4.98 6.72
C VAL A 77 9.28 -4.91 7.67
N LYS A 78 9.04 -4.65 8.96
CA LYS A 78 10.07 -4.64 9.99
C LYS A 78 10.79 -5.97 10.09
N ILE A 79 10.05 -7.08 10.13
CA ILE A 79 10.62 -8.42 10.18
C ILE A 79 11.43 -8.70 8.91
N TYR A 80 10.90 -8.37 7.75
CA TYR A 80 11.56 -8.62 6.46
C TYR A 80 12.88 -7.86 6.32
N LEU A 81 12.89 -6.55 6.60
CA LEU A 81 14.07 -5.69 6.45
C LEU A 81 15.17 -5.99 7.49
N GLN A 82 14.86 -6.77 8.52
CA GLN A 82 15.83 -7.21 9.53
C GLN A 82 16.41 -8.60 9.25
N ARG A 83 15.96 -9.31 8.21
CA ARG A 83 16.55 -10.60 7.83
C ARG A 83 17.99 -10.40 7.36
N ASP A 84 18.88 -11.28 7.78
CA ASP A 84 20.31 -11.20 7.46
C ASP A 84 20.57 -11.24 5.94
N ASP A 85 19.82 -12.04 5.20
CA ASP A 85 19.93 -12.13 3.75
C ASP A 85 19.51 -10.83 3.05
N VAL A 86 18.43 -10.20 3.52
CA VAL A 86 17.97 -8.89 3.03
C VAL A 86 18.96 -7.78 3.38
N VAL A 87 19.44 -7.74 4.62
CA VAL A 87 20.46 -6.77 5.08
C VAL A 87 21.74 -6.86 4.26
N LYS A 88 22.18 -8.10 3.95
CA LYS A 88 23.34 -8.35 3.08
C LYS A 88 23.07 -7.93 1.64
N ALA A 89 21.90 -8.27 1.10
CA ALA A 89 21.51 -7.91 -0.27
C ALA A 89 21.40 -6.38 -0.48
N LEU A 90 21.02 -5.63 0.57
CA LEU A 90 20.94 -4.17 0.55
C LEU A 90 22.26 -3.47 0.91
N HIS A 91 23.31 -4.23 1.27
CA HIS A 91 24.63 -3.70 1.64
C HIS A 91 24.62 -2.74 2.85
N VAL A 92 23.79 -3.04 3.86
CA VAL A 92 23.61 -2.19 5.08
C VAL A 92 24.14 -2.83 6.36
N GLU A 93 25.02 -3.82 6.24
CA GLU A 93 25.55 -4.63 7.35
C GLU A 93 26.30 -3.81 8.40
N LYS A 94 26.86 -2.66 8.03
CA LYS A 94 27.58 -1.75 8.94
C LYS A 94 26.64 -0.95 9.84
N LYS A 95 25.34 -0.86 9.51
CA LYS A 95 24.32 -0.14 10.29
C LYS A 95 23.25 -1.12 10.77
N ARG A 96 23.64 -2.10 11.59
CA ARG A 96 22.72 -3.02 12.28
C ARG A 96 21.86 -2.34 13.36
N SER A 97 21.49 -1.07 13.19
CA SER A 97 20.32 -0.57 13.91
C SER A 97 19.15 -1.41 13.44
N LYS A 98 18.42 -2.03 14.37
CA LYS A 98 17.14 -2.67 14.06
C LYS A 98 16.33 -1.66 13.26
N TRP A 99 15.95 -2.03 12.04
CA TRP A 99 15.13 -1.15 11.20
C TRP A 99 13.88 -0.75 12.00
N GLU A 100 13.61 0.54 12.03
CA GLU A 100 12.42 1.15 12.63
C GLU A 100 11.83 2.08 11.59
N GLU A 101 10.51 2.07 11.45
CA GLU A 101 9.80 2.93 10.50
C GLU A 101 9.97 4.41 10.87
N CYS A 102 9.75 4.75 12.14
CA CYS A 102 9.76 6.12 12.65
C CYS A 102 10.82 6.30 13.75
N ASN A 103 11.63 7.36 13.68
CA ASN A 103 12.70 7.65 14.63
C ASN A 103 12.38 8.89 15.49
N THR A 104 11.92 8.64 16.73
CA THR A 104 11.54 9.69 17.69
C THR A 104 12.64 10.72 17.99
N PRO A 105 13.92 10.35 18.19
CA PRO A 105 15.01 11.33 18.31
C PRO A 105 15.09 12.37 17.17
N VAL A 106 14.83 11.97 15.92
CA VAL A 106 14.83 12.91 14.78
C VAL A 106 13.69 13.92 14.91
N LEU A 107 12.50 13.46 15.31
CA LEU A 107 11.35 14.34 15.58
C LEU A 107 11.70 15.40 16.64
N TRP A 108 12.30 14.99 17.76
CA TRP A 108 12.68 15.92 18.83
C TRP A 108 13.73 16.94 18.39
N ALA A 109 14.70 16.52 17.57
CA ALA A 109 15.71 17.41 17.02
C ALA A 109 15.09 18.50 16.11
N LEU A 110 14.00 18.19 15.43
CA LEU A 110 13.27 19.12 14.55
C LEU A 110 12.14 19.90 15.25
N SER A 111 11.77 19.57 16.50
CA SER A 111 10.66 20.25 17.19
C SER A 111 10.93 21.73 17.49
N GLY A 112 12.18 22.18 17.40
CA GLY A 112 12.58 23.58 17.55
C GLY A 112 12.99 24.24 16.22
N ASP A 113 12.69 23.62 15.08
CA ASP A 113 13.04 24.16 13.77
C ASP A 113 12.40 25.54 13.57
N GLY A 114 13.24 26.53 13.27
CA GLY A 114 12.85 27.92 13.03
C GLY A 114 12.57 28.23 11.56
N SER A 115 12.57 27.21 10.70
CA SER A 115 12.22 27.36 9.29
C SER A 115 10.78 27.86 9.13
N ILE A 116 10.51 28.53 8.00
CA ILE A 116 9.16 28.98 7.67
C ILE A 116 8.31 27.79 7.17
N PRO A 117 6.98 27.83 7.34
CA PRO A 117 6.09 26.82 6.77
C PRO A 117 6.25 26.67 5.25
N SER A 118 6.25 25.43 4.76
CA SER A 118 6.51 25.10 3.35
C SER A 118 5.49 25.70 2.38
N TYR A 119 4.24 25.94 2.81
CA TYR A 119 3.22 26.56 1.97
C TYR A 119 3.63 27.96 1.46
N LYS A 120 4.51 28.66 2.20
CA LYS A 120 5.06 29.96 1.79
C LYS A 120 6.02 29.87 0.61
N LEU A 121 6.58 28.70 0.36
CA LEU A 121 7.46 28.44 -0.77
C LEU A 121 6.67 28.13 -2.05
N LEU A 122 5.41 27.68 -1.93
CA LEU A 122 4.58 27.28 -3.08
C LEU A 122 4.43 28.38 -4.14
N PRO A 123 4.19 29.67 -3.82
CA PRO A 123 4.02 30.69 -4.85
C PRO A 123 5.23 30.87 -5.76
N GLU A 124 6.45 30.69 -5.22
CA GLU A 124 7.68 30.78 -6.00
C GLU A 124 7.92 29.50 -6.81
N LEU A 125 7.66 28.34 -6.22
CA LEU A 125 7.77 27.05 -6.91
C LEU A 125 6.80 26.97 -8.10
N LEU A 126 5.54 27.38 -7.91
CA LEU A 126 4.48 27.35 -8.92
C LEU A 126 4.75 28.26 -10.13
N GLN A 127 5.72 29.18 -10.05
CA GLN A 127 6.18 29.95 -11.20
C GLN A 127 7.12 29.16 -12.12
N ARG A 128 7.71 28.08 -11.62
CA ARG A 128 8.82 27.38 -12.29
C ARG A 128 8.53 25.90 -12.54
N ILE A 129 7.74 25.27 -11.67
CA ILE A 129 7.45 23.83 -11.72
C ILE A 129 5.97 23.55 -11.55
N GLN A 130 5.54 22.40 -12.05
CA GLN A 130 4.24 21.83 -11.73
C GLN A 130 4.29 21.26 -10.31
N VAL A 131 3.23 21.48 -9.54
CA VAL A 131 3.07 20.95 -8.18
C VAL A 131 1.75 20.19 -8.12
N LEU A 132 1.81 18.95 -7.66
CA LEU A 132 0.64 18.14 -7.33
C LEU A 132 0.55 18.00 -5.81
N LEU A 133 -0.58 18.43 -5.26
CA LEU A 133 -1.00 18.09 -3.91
C LEU A 133 -2.08 17.03 -4.01
N PHE A 134 -2.07 16.06 -3.10
CA PHE A 134 -3.14 15.08 -3.03
C PHE A 134 -3.43 14.68 -1.59
N SER A 135 -4.69 14.37 -1.33
CA SER A 135 -5.16 13.99 0.01
C SER A 135 -6.14 12.82 -0.08
N GLY A 136 -6.08 11.92 0.90
CA GLY A 136 -7.15 10.98 1.15
C GLY A 136 -8.31 11.66 1.86
N ALA A 137 -9.54 11.41 1.42
CA ALA A 137 -10.73 12.01 2.02
C ALA A 137 -11.03 11.47 3.44
N GLN A 138 -10.39 10.36 3.83
CA GLN A 138 -10.55 9.69 5.12
C GLN A 138 -9.40 10.00 6.08
N ASP A 139 -8.42 10.81 5.70
CA ASP A 139 -7.33 11.25 6.57
C ASP A 139 -7.81 12.33 7.56
N LEU A 140 -7.43 12.19 8.84
CA LEU A 140 -7.71 13.19 9.88
C LEU A 140 -6.52 14.14 10.08
N ILE A 141 -5.31 13.61 10.27
CA ILE A 141 -4.12 14.39 10.64
C ILE A 141 -3.73 15.39 9.55
N CYS A 142 -3.85 15.00 8.28
CA CYS A 142 -3.61 15.89 7.13
C CYS A 142 -4.85 15.95 6.23
N ASN A 143 -5.99 16.20 6.85
CA ASN A 143 -7.29 16.21 6.16
C ASN A 143 -7.33 17.17 4.96
N TRP A 144 -8.05 16.73 3.93
CA TRP A 144 -8.19 17.48 2.68
C TRP A 144 -8.89 18.84 2.83
N TYR A 145 -9.70 19.05 3.88
CA TYR A 145 -10.31 20.35 4.16
C TYR A 145 -9.25 21.39 4.51
N GLY A 146 -8.26 21.04 5.34
CA GLY A 146 -7.14 21.91 5.67
C GLY A 146 -6.28 22.24 4.45
N THR A 147 -5.98 21.24 3.61
CA THR A 147 -5.26 21.45 2.35
C THR A 147 -6.04 22.36 1.40
N GLN A 148 -7.36 22.14 1.25
CA GLN A 148 -8.22 22.98 0.41
C GLN A 148 -8.26 24.42 0.94
N ALA A 149 -8.43 24.63 2.25
CA ALA A 149 -8.46 25.96 2.85
C ALA A 149 -7.14 26.71 2.63
N MET A 150 -6.00 26.04 2.78
CA MET A 150 -4.69 26.61 2.46
C MET A 150 -4.61 27.02 0.99
N ILE A 151 -5.03 26.16 0.07
CA ILE A 151 -5.05 26.46 -1.37
C ILE A 151 -5.95 27.64 -1.67
N ASP A 152 -7.14 27.70 -1.07
CA ASP A 152 -8.14 28.75 -1.30
C ASP A 152 -7.62 30.14 -0.88
N GLU A 153 -6.76 30.22 0.14
CA GLU A 153 -6.10 31.45 0.57
C GLU A 153 -4.76 31.72 -0.11
N LEU A 154 -4.16 30.72 -0.77
CA LEU A 154 -2.86 30.84 -1.41
C LEU A 154 -2.93 31.82 -2.59
N ALA A 155 -2.03 32.81 -2.61
CA ALA A 155 -1.82 33.70 -3.74
C ALA A 155 -0.61 33.24 -4.56
N TRP A 156 -0.82 32.87 -5.82
CA TRP A 156 0.26 32.52 -6.76
C TRP A 156 -0.11 33.00 -8.16
N ASN A 157 0.87 33.18 -9.05
CA ASN A 157 0.65 33.45 -10.48
C ASN A 157 -0.50 34.45 -10.76
N GLY A 158 -0.54 35.57 -10.02
CA GLY A 158 -1.47 36.68 -10.23
C GLY A 158 -2.89 36.57 -9.67
N ALA A 159 -3.25 35.51 -8.94
CA ALA A 159 -4.58 35.40 -8.31
C ALA A 159 -4.59 34.45 -7.08
N VAL A 160 -5.62 34.58 -6.25
CA VAL A 160 -5.82 33.81 -5.02
C VAL A 160 -6.70 32.57 -5.27
N GLY A 161 -6.36 31.43 -4.69
CA GLY A 161 -7.16 30.21 -4.79
C GLY A 161 -7.21 29.60 -6.20
N MET A 162 -7.97 28.53 -6.37
CA MET A 162 -8.08 27.85 -7.68
C MET A 162 -8.86 28.65 -8.75
N GLN A 163 -9.47 29.80 -8.40
CA GLN A 163 -10.30 30.65 -9.27
C GLN A 163 -11.41 29.85 -9.99
N ASN A 164 -12.00 30.39 -11.07
CA ASN A 164 -13.08 29.78 -11.88
C ASN A 164 -12.70 28.47 -12.61
N THR A 165 -11.74 27.69 -12.09
CA THR A 165 -11.45 26.36 -12.61
C THR A 165 -12.51 25.38 -12.12
N THR A 166 -12.93 24.50 -13.03
CA THR A 166 -13.90 23.46 -12.69
C THR A 166 -13.19 22.35 -11.93
N LYS A 167 -13.74 21.98 -10.78
CA LYS A 167 -13.41 20.74 -10.09
C LYS A 167 -14.13 19.60 -10.79
N PHE A 168 -13.40 18.59 -11.22
CA PHE A 168 -13.96 17.46 -11.96
C PHE A 168 -14.06 16.23 -11.08
N ASP A 169 -15.16 15.49 -11.24
CA ASP A 169 -15.24 14.13 -10.74
C ASP A 169 -14.26 13.27 -11.53
N TRP A 170 -13.49 12.47 -10.80
CA TRP A 170 -12.39 11.69 -11.34
C TRP A 170 -12.70 10.21 -11.17
N TYR A 171 -12.64 9.50 -12.28
CA TYR A 171 -13.00 8.09 -12.40
C TYR A 171 -11.80 7.27 -12.82
N LEU A 172 -11.75 6.06 -12.29
CA LEU A 172 -10.91 4.98 -12.80
C LEU A 172 -11.87 3.94 -13.37
N GLU A 173 -11.88 3.81 -14.69
CA GLU A 173 -12.92 3.07 -15.41
C GLU A 173 -14.32 3.62 -15.07
N ASP A 174 -15.23 2.80 -14.56
CA ASP A 174 -16.59 3.21 -14.17
C ASP A 174 -16.72 3.59 -12.69
N ARG A 175 -15.61 3.60 -11.93
CA ARG A 175 -15.60 3.88 -10.49
C ARG A 175 -15.11 5.29 -10.19
N MET A 176 -15.94 6.10 -9.55
CA MET A 176 -15.52 7.41 -9.02
C MET A 176 -14.47 7.22 -7.93
N ILE A 177 -13.23 7.64 -8.19
CA ILE A 177 -12.10 7.53 -7.27
C ILE A 177 -11.87 8.83 -6.48
N GLY A 178 -12.41 9.96 -6.94
CA GLY A 178 -12.15 11.22 -6.29
C GLY A 178 -12.57 12.44 -7.08
N THR A 179 -11.91 13.55 -6.77
CA THR A 179 -12.04 14.79 -7.53
C THR A 179 -10.67 15.34 -7.87
N TYR A 180 -10.56 16.03 -9.00
CA TYR A 180 -9.32 16.61 -9.47
C TYR A 180 -9.56 18.05 -9.93
N GLN A 181 -8.66 18.95 -9.57
CA GLN A 181 -8.71 20.36 -9.97
C GLN A 181 -7.30 20.87 -10.25
N SER A 182 -7.11 21.60 -11.34
CA SER A 182 -5.83 22.21 -11.67
C SER A 182 -6.00 23.68 -12.03
N ALA A 183 -5.09 24.51 -11.51
CA ALA A 183 -4.97 25.91 -11.86
C ALA A 183 -3.52 26.36 -11.80
N ARG A 184 -3.01 26.94 -12.89
CA ARG A 184 -1.77 27.73 -12.91
C ARG A 184 -0.59 26.97 -12.25
N ASN A 185 -0.32 25.76 -12.75
CA ASN A 185 0.71 24.82 -12.30
C ASN A 185 0.45 24.10 -10.96
N LEU A 186 -0.63 24.41 -10.25
CA LEU A 186 -1.04 23.65 -9.06
C LEU A 186 -2.16 22.68 -9.45
N SER A 187 -1.98 21.40 -9.12
CA SER A 187 -3.03 20.39 -9.20
C SER A 187 -3.36 19.89 -7.80
N PHE A 188 -4.64 19.69 -7.52
CA PHE A 188 -5.12 19.13 -6.26
C PHE A 188 -6.06 17.95 -6.53
N ALA A 189 -5.69 16.78 -6.00
CA ALA A 189 -6.47 15.55 -6.10
C ALA A 189 -6.99 15.14 -4.71
N ILE A 190 -8.27 14.79 -4.63
CA ILE A 190 -8.87 14.24 -3.41
C ILE A 190 -9.35 12.83 -3.71
N PHE A 191 -8.81 11.84 -3.02
CA PHE A 191 -9.19 10.44 -3.16
C PHE A 191 -10.34 10.12 -2.21
N LYS A 192 -11.52 9.82 -2.76
CA LYS A 192 -12.75 9.61 -1.98
C LYS A 192 -12.60 8.53 -0.90
N ASN A 193 -11.87 7.45 -1.20
CA ASN A 193 -11.71 6.30 -0.31
C ASN A 193 -10.30 6.18 0.28
N GLY A 194 -9.41 7.16 0.03
CA GLY A 194 -8.04 7.14 0.53
C GLY A 194 -7.93 7.64 1.97
N SER A 195 -7.00 7.05 2.72
CA SER A 195 -6.52 7.47 4.04
C SER A 195 -5.31 8.42 3.90
N HIS A 196 -4.56 8.63 4.98
CA HIS A 196 -3.27 9.31 4.96
C HIS A 196 -2.27 8.70 3.95
N MET A 197 -2.26 7.37 3.81
CA MET A 197 -1.42 6.66 2.83
C MET A 197 -2.28 6.20 1.66
N VAL A 198 -2.71 7.14 0.82
CA VAL A 198 -3.53 6.84 -0.38
C VAL A 198 -3.03 5.64 -1.21
N PRO A 199 -1.73 5.44 -1.47
CA PRO A 199 -1.26 4.28 -2.24
C PRO A 199 -1.50 2.92 -1.56
N VAL A 200 -1.68 2.89 -0.23
CA VAL A 200 -2.03 1.67 0.52
C VAL A 200 -3.50 1.32 0.29
N ASP A 201 -4.41 2.30 0.33
CA ASP A 201 -5.85 2.04 0.16
C ASP A 201 -6.27 1.88 -1.30
N GLU A 202 -5.69 2.71 -2.18
CA GLU A 202 -6.13 2.88 -3.56
C GLU A 202 -4.92 2.85 -4.52
N PRO A 203 -4.15 1.75 -4.57
CA PRO A 203 -2.89 1.67 -5.33
C PRO A 203 -3.06 1.94 -6.83
N ALA A 204 -4.12 1.42 -7.45
CA ALA A 204 -4.40 1.64 -8.86
C ALA A 204 -4.75 3.11 -9.17
N ALA A 205 -5.52 3.76 -8.29
CA ALA A 205 -5.87 5.17 -8.44
C ALA A 205 -4.64 6.07 -8.20
N ALA A 206 -3.80 5.73 -7.22
CA ALA A 206 -2.55 6.43 -6.97
C ALA A 206 -1.57 6.33 -8.16
N LEU A 207 -1.52 5.15 -8.81
CA LEU A 207 -0.72 4.97 -10.02
C LEU A 207 -1.28 5.77 -11.21
N GLU A 208 -2.59 5.81 -11.41
CA GLU A 208 -3.18 6.64 -12.47
C GLU A 208 -2.91 8.14 -12.23
N MET A 209 -3.03 8.61 -11.00
CA MET A 209 -2.63 9.97 -10.62
C MET A 209 -1.18 10.28 -11.00
N TRP A 210 -0.27 9.37 -10.63
CA TRP A 210 1.15 9.53 -10.89
C TRP A 210 1.42 9.58 -12.38
N ASN A 211 0.88 8.63 -13.15
CA ASN A 211 1.04 8.56 -14.59
C ASN A 211 0.48 9.81 -15.30
N ARG A 212 -0.67 10.31 -14.84
CA ARG A 212 -1.25 11.57 -15.33
C ARG A 212 -0.34 12.76 -15.04
N PHE A 213 0.22 12.84 -13.84
CA PHE A 213 1.07 13.96 -13.42
C PHE A 213 2.41 14.00 -14.15
N ILE A 214 3.07 12.87 -14.33
CA ILE A 214 4.35 12.80 -15.05
C ILE A 214 4.17 12.66 -16.57
N GLU A 215 2.93 12.77 -17.06
CA GLU A 215 2.55 12.70 -18.46
C GLU A 215 2.98 11.40 -19.17
N VAL A 216 2.92 10.24 -18.50
CA VAL A 216 3.07 8.93 -19.18
C VAL A 216 2.08 8.87 -20.34
N ASP A 217 2.55 8.44 -21.52
CA ASP A 217 1.77 8.39 -22.76
C ASP A 217 1.10 9.74 -23.15
N GLY A 218 1.75 10.85 -22.78
CA GLY A 218 1.26 12.21 -23.05
C GLY A 218 0.14 12.65 -22.10
N GLY A 219 0.13 12.12 -20.87
CA GLY A 219 -0.88 12.43 -19.84
C GLY A 219 -2.24 11.80 -20.12
N LYS A 220 -2.31 10.90 -21.10
CA LYS A 220 -3.51 10.11 -21.38
C LYS A 220 -3.61 9.05 -20.31
N SER A 221 -4.63 9.16 -19.46
CA SER A 221 -4.97 8.09 -18.53
C SER A 221 -5.14 6.78 -19.31
N VAL A 222 -4.43 5.73 -18.86
CA VAL A 222 -4.60 4.35 -19.36
C VAL A 222 -6.00 3.82 -19.02
N TYR A 223 -6.71 4.49 -18.09
CA TYR A 223 -8.01 4.10 -17.55
C TYR A 223 -8.98 5.30 -17.64
N ALA A 224 -9.72 5.38 -18.74
CA ALA A 224 -10.86 6.26 -19.05
C ALA A 224 -10.80 7.71 -18.51
N ASP A 225 -10.50 8.67 -19.39
CA ASP A 225 -10.65 10.11 -19.12
C ASP A 225 -12.14 10.52 -19.04
N PRO A 226 -12.64 11.06 -17.92
CA PRO A 226 -14.02 11.58 -17.83
C PRO A 226 -14.28 12.78 -18.75
N ASN A 227 -13.24 13.43 -19.29
CA ASN A 227 -13.40 14.49 -20.28
C ASN A 227 -13.76 13.95 -21.68
N THR A 228 -13.69 12.64 -21.90
CA THR A 228 -14.49 12.03 -22.96
C THR A 228 -15.95 12.06 -22.52
N LYS A 229 -16.70 13.04 -23.03
CA LYS A 229 -18.17 13.11 -22.93
C LYS A 229 -18.79 11.86 -23.56
N VAL A 230 -18.83 10.74 -22.84
CA VAL A 230 -19.65 9.58 -23.21
C VAL A 230 -20.93 9.71 -22.41
N ALA A 231 -21.95 10.29 -23.04
CA ALA A 231 -23.32 10.04 -22.64
C ALA A 231 -23.57 8.51 -22.68
N PRO A 232 -24.42 7.93 -21.82
CA PRO A 232 -24.78 6.52 -21.91
C PRO A 232 -25.64 6.33 -23.16
N SER A 233 -25.00 6.21 -24.31
CA SER A 233 -25.64 5.80 -25.55
C SER A 233 -24.73 4.79 -26.25
N GLY A 234 -25.09 3.52 -26.12
CA GLY A 234 -24.48 2.44 -26.88
C GLY A 234 -23.98 1.33 -25.96
N THR A 235 -24.71 0.23 -25.94
CA THR A 235 -24.22 -1.09 -25.52
C THR A 235 -22.79 -1.33 -26.01
N PRO A 236 -21.84 -1.75 -25.15
CA PRO A 236 -20.47 -1.98 -25.54
C PRO A 236 -20.39 -3.16 -26.51
N ALA A 237 -20.08 -2.87 -27.79
CA ALA A 237 -19.97 -3.86 -28.85
C ALA A 237 -18.69 -4.73 -28.77
N ASN A 238 -17.91 -4.68 -27.69
CA ASN A 238 -16.65 -5.42 -27.60
C ASN A 238 -16.34 -6.07 -26.24
N ALA A 239 -17.31 -6.19 -25.32
CA ALA A 239 -17.15 -7.00 -24.11
C ALA A 239 -17.07 -8.51 -24.39
N ASN A 240 -17.29 -8.96 -25.63
CA ASN A 240 -17.48 -10.38 -25.96
C ASN A 240 -16.23 -11.11 -26.49
N LYS A 241 -15.05 -10.49 -26.63
CA LYS A 241 -13.89 -11.23 -27.17
C LYS A 241 -13.08 -11.94 -26.08
N GLU A 242 -12.81 -11.25 -24.97
CA GLU A 242 -12.06 -11.82 -23.84
C GLU A 242 -12.83 -12.97 -23.15
N THR A 243 -14.14 -12.78 -22.89
CA THR A 243 -14.97 -13.78 -22.21
C THR A 243 -15.14 -15.08 -23.02
N HIS A 244 -15.11 -15.01 -24.35
CA HIS A 244 -15.23 -16.19 -25.20
C HIS A 244 -13.99 -17.10 -25.13
N TYR A 245 -12.78 -16.54 -24.96
CA TYR A 245 -11.57 -17.36 -24.79
C TYR A 245 -11.51 -18.03 -23.42
N TYR A 246 -11.92 -17.34 -22.36
CA TYR A 246 -11.99 -17.94 -21.02
C TYR A 246 -13.05 -19.05 -20.93
N MET A 247 -14.21 -18.87 -21.57
CA MET A 247 -15.27 -19.90 -21.60
C MET A 247 -14.91 -21.09 -22.50
N ALA A 248 -14.25 -20.86 -23.64
CA ALA A 248 -13.77 -21.95 -24.50
C ALA A 248 -12.66 -22.78 -23.83
N GLY A 249 -11.70 -22.12 -23.16
CA GLY A 249 -10.62 -22.79 -22.44
C GLY A 249 -11.11 -23.64 -21.26
N THR A 250 -12.06 -23.12 -20.48
CA THR A 250 -12.66 -23.88 -19.35
C THR A 250 -13.50 -25.06 -19.82
N VAL A 251 -14.28 -24.92 -20.90
CA VAL A 251 -15.05 -26.05 -21.47
C VAL A 251 -14.11 -27.13 -21.99
N LEU A 252 -13.02 -26.77 -22.67
CA LEU A 252 -12.04 -27.74 -23.16
C LEU A 252 -11.36 -28.49 -22.01
N LEU A 253 -10.97 -27.79 -20.94
CA LEU A 253 -10.36 -28.39 -19.75
C LEU A 253 -11.31 -29.38 -19.08
N VAL A 254 -12.59 -29.01 -18.90
CA VAL A 254 -13.60 -29.87 -18.30
C VAL A 254 -13.83 -31.12 -19.15
N LEU A 255 -13.90 -30.99 -20.48
CA LEU A 255 -14.06 -32.14 -21.38
C LEU A 255 -12.84 -33.09 -21.33
N LEU A 256 -11.62 -32.56 -21.23
CA LEU A 256 -10.40 -33.37 -21.08
C LEU A 256 -10.37 -34.11 -19.74
N LEU A 257 -10.79 -33.46 -18.64
CA LEU A 257 -10.88 -34.11 -17.33
C LEU A 257 -11.95 -35.21 -17.32
N MET A 258 -13.12 -34.95 -17.91
CA MET A 258 -14.21 -35.94 -17.98
C MET A 258 -13.85 -37.15 -18.85
N THR A 259 -13.13 -36.94 -19.96
CA THR A 259 -12.66 -38.04 -20.81
C THR A 259 -11.55 -38.84 -20.15
N GLY A 260 -10.64 -38.20 -19.41
CA GLY A 260 -9.63 -38.86 -18.58
C GLY A 260 -10.23 -39.76 -17.49
N ILE A 261 -11.21 -39.23 -16.74
CA ILE A 261 -11.93 -40.00 -15.71
C ILE A 261 -12.67 -41.19 -16.33
N THR A 262 -13.36 -40.97 -17.45
CA THR A 262 -14.10 -42.04 -18.15
C THR A 262 -13.17 -43.14 -18.66
N CYS A 263 -12.01 -42.78 -19.23
CA CYS A 263 -11.00 -43.76 -19.65
C CYS A 263 -10.45 -44.55 -18.47
N CYS A 264 -10.18 -43.90 -17.33
CA CYS A 264 -9.69 -44.54 -16.12
C CYS A 264 -10.72 -45.54 -15.57
N VAL A 265 -12.00 -45.17 -15.52
CA VAL A 265 -13.10 -46.07 -15.09
C VAL A 265 -13.25 -47.27 -16.04
N LEU A 266 -13.13 -47.07 -17.35
CA LEU A 266 -13.21 -48.15 -18.33
C LEU A 266 -12.00 -49.09 -18.27
N GLN A 267 -10.79 -48.56 -18.03
CA GLN A 267 -9.58 -49.36 -17.82
C GLN A 267 -9.67 -50.16 -16.52
N CYS A 268 -10.13 -49.57 -15.42
CA CYS A 268 -10.36 -50.28 -14.15
C CYS A 268 -11.44 -51.37 -14.30
N ARG A 269 -12.52 -51.14 -15.05
CA ARG A 269 -13.52 -52.20 -15.36
C ARG A 269 -12.92 -53.34 -16.16
N LYS A 270 -12.09 -53.05 -17.18
CA LYS A 270 -11.42 -54.12 -17.96
C LYS A 270 -10.46 -54.92 -17.07
N HIS A 271 -9.73 -54.27 -16.18
CA HIS A 271 -8.81 -54.94 -15.26
C HIS A 271 -9.54 -55.82 -14.23
N PHE A 272 -10.70 -55.38 -13.73
CA PHE A 272 -11.52 -56.14 -12.78
C PHE A 272 -12.19 -57.37 -13.42
N VAL A 273 -12.70 -57.24 -14.66
CA VAL A 273 -13.26 -58.38 -15.41
C VAL A 273 -12.19 -59.43 -15.73
N GLN A 274 -10.95 -59.02 -15.98
CA GLN A 274 -9.86 -59.93 -16.28
C GLN A 274 -9.32 -60.67 -15.04
N THR A 275 -9.53 -60.13 -13.83
CA THR A 275 -9.18 -60.80 -12.57
C THR A 275 -10.20 -61.84 -12.12
N ASP A 276 -11.48 -61.72 -12.51
CA ASP A 276 -12.52 -62.70 -12.16
C ASP A 276 -12.41 -64.02 -12.95
N GLU A 277 -11.84 -64.02 -14.16
CA GLU A 277 -11.67 -65.25 -14.96
C GLU A 277 -10.47 -66.12 -14.53
N LYS A 278 -9.56 -65.63 -13.66
CA LYS A 278 -8.33 -66.36 -13.28
C LYS A 278 -8.24 -66.75 -11.79
N GLY A 279 -9.29 -66.53 -11.00
CA GLY A 279 -9.26 -66.66 -9.54
C GLY A 279 -10.05 -67.82 -8.94
N ALA A 280 -10.00 -69.04 -9.51
CA ALA A 280 -10.67 -70.20 -8.91
C ALA A 280 -9.70 -71.34 -8.56
N ARG A 281 -8.97 -71.22 -7.44
CA ARG A 281 -8.51 -72.35 -6.59
C ARG A 281 -8.31 -71.88 -5.14
N PRO A 282 -8.86 -72.57 -4.11
CA PRO A 282 -8.55 -72.29 -2.72
C PRO A 282 -7.41 -73.20 -2.20
N ARG A 283 -6.92 -72.88 -0.98
CA ARG A 283 -5.92 -73.58 -0.11
C ARG A 283 -4.44 -73.19 -0.36
N VAL A 284 -3.58 -72.94 0.63
CA VAL A 284 -3.48 -73.34 2.07
C VAL A 284 -2.77 -72.22 2.87
N LEU A 285 -3.12 -72.11 4.16
CA LEU A 285 -2.44 -71.35 5.22
C LEU A 285 -1.08 -71.97 5.57
N GLU A 286 -0.01 -71.19 5.65
CA GLU A 286 1.11 -71.53 6.54
C GLU A 286 1.79 -70.28 7.07
N GLU A 287 1.91 -70.25 8.40
CA GLU A 287 2.57 -69.25 9.22
C GLU A 287 4.10 -69.41 9.15
N GLY A 288 4.83 -68.30 9.34
CA GLY A 288 6.15 -68.37 9.96
C GLY A 288 7.21 -67.47 9.33
N GLY A 289 7.73 -66.54 10.13
CA GLY A 289 9.11 -66.07 10.01
C GLY A 289 9.30 -64.65 9.46
N ARG A 290 9.49 -63.70 10.37
CA ARG A 290 10.15 -62.41 10.08
C ARG A 290 11.67 -62.64 10.09
N PRO A 291 12.46 -62.04 9.17
CA PRO A 291 13.42 -61.06 9.66
C PRO A 291 13.64 -59.84 8.73
N THR A 292 14.28 -58.85 9.34
CA THR A 292 14.60 -57.48 8.92
C THR A 292 15.44 -57.32 7.64
N SER A 293 15.16 -56.26 6.88
CA SER A 293 16.08 -55.49 6.02
C SER A 293 15.50 -54.07 5.89
N GLY A 294 16.24 -52.97 5.92
CA GLY A 294 17.53 -52.71 5.29
C GLY A 294 17.26 -51.85 4.05
N TRP A 295 17.19 -50.53 4.21
CA TRP A 295 17.12 -49.59 3.10
C TRP A 295 18.12 -48.45 3.30
N GLN A 296 19.13 -48.44 2.43
CA GLN A 296 19.93 -47.28 2.03
C GLN A 296 19.11 -46.41 1.08
N GLU A 297 19.24 -45.09 1.17
CA GLU A 297 18.97 -44.19 0.05
C GLU A 297 20.31 -43.79 -0.58
N VAL A 298 20.34 -43.88 -1.91
CA VAL A 298 21.45 -43.51 -2.79
C VAL A 298 21.06 -42.21 -3.50
N SER A 299 22.10 -41.39 -3.68
CA SER A 299 22.25 -40.13 -4.41
C SER A 299 21.91 -40.16 -5.91
N GLY A 300 21.80 -38.95 -6.48
CA GLY A 300 21.86 -38.65 -7.92
C GLY A 300 20.83 -37.58 -8.29
N ASP A 301 21.17 -36.29 -8.29
CA ASP A 301 21.91 -35.52 -9.31
C ASP A 301 21.00 -35.06 -10.46
N ASP A 302 20.96 -33.73 -10.64
CA ASP A 302 20.99 -32.97 -11.91
C ASP A 302 20.79 -31.49 -11.51
N GLU A 303 21.88 -30.72 -11.33
CA GLU A 303 22.56 -29.91 -12.37
C GLU A 303 21.73 -28.67 -12.79
N ASP A 304 22.25 -27.46 -12.97
CA ASP A 304 23.47 -26.74 -12.62
C ASP A 304 23.29 -25.31 -13.22
N LEU A 305 24.26 -24.41 -13.00
CA LEU A 305 24.49 -23.11 -13.70
C LEU A 305 23.77 -21.88 -13.09
N PHE A 306 24.43 -20.85 -12.55
CA PHE A 306 25.69 -20.22 -12.96
C PHE A 306 26.50 -19.68 -11.76
N TYR A 307 27.80 -19.97 -11.75
CA TYR A 307 28.85 -19.28 -11.00
C TYR A 307 29.64 -18.38 -11.97
N ALA A 308 30.16 -17.24 -11.49
CA ALA A 308 31.24 -16.49 -12.13
C ALA A 308 32.36 -16.28 -11.09
N PRO A 309 33.65 -16.32 -11.48
CA PRO A 309 34.77 -16.63 -10.59
C PRO A 309 35.31 -15.41 -9.82
N GLU A 310 35.80 -15.69 -8.62
CA GLU A 310 36.73 -14.83 -7.87
C GLU A 310 38.16 -15.13 -8.30
N ASP A 311 38.84 -14.09 -8.78
CA ASP A 311 40.29 -13.94 -8.79
C ASP A 311 40.54 -12.59 -8.09
N GLY A 312 41.46 -12.35 -7.18
CA GLY A 312 42.62 -13.07 -6.66
C GLY A 312 43.26 -12.14 -5.62
N GLU A 313 44.00 -12.73 -4.69
CA GLU A 313 44.60 -12.11 -3.51
C GLU A 313 45.51 -10.90 -3.80
N GLU A 314 45.51 -9.93 -2.86
CA GLU A 314 46.78 -9.35 -2.42
C GLU A 314 46.74 -9.06 -0.91
N GLN A 315 47.59 -9.79 -0.19
CA GLN A 315 47.87 -9.62 1.23
C GLN A 315 48.69 -8.35 1.45
N HIS A 316 48.34 -7.54 2.45
CA HIS A 316 49.34 -6.87 3.27
C HIS A 316 48.82 -6.66 4.71
N ALA A 317 49.60 -7.17 5.65
CA ALA A 317 49.41 -7.09 7.09
C ALA A 317 49.97 -5.77 7.69
N LEU A 318 49.73 -5.59 9.00
CA LEU A 318 50.16 -4.54 9.95
C LEU A 318 49.13 -3.40 10.10
N GLY A 319 48.66 -3.01 11.28
CA GLY A 319 48.98 -3.35 12.65
C GLY A 319 48.07 -2.54 13.60
N ALA A 320 48.04 -2.93 14.86
CA ALA A 320 47.27 -2.36 15.95
C ALA A 320 47.37 -0.83 16.14
N VAL A 321 46.35 -0.21 16.74
CA VAL A 321 46.39 0.51 18.04
C VAL A 321 45.12 1.37 18.25
N ALA A 322 44.68 1.39 19.50
CA ALA A 322 43.57 2.09 20.12
C ALA A 322 43.44 3.61 19.85
N ARG A 323 42.19 4.09 19.75
CA ARG A 323 41.49 4.93 20.75
C ARG A 323 40.03 5.14 20.35
#